data_AF-A0A0N4ZS16-F1
#
_entry.id   AF-A0A0N4ZS16-F1
#
_cell.length_a   1.000
_cell.length_b   1.000
_cell.length_c   1.000
_cell.angle_alpha   90.00
_cell.angle_beta   90.00
_cell.angle_gamma   90.00
#
_symmetry.space_group_name_H-M   'P 1'
#
loop_
_entity.id
_entity.type
_entity.pdbx_description
1 polymer ?
#
loop_
_entity_poly.entity_id
_entity_poly.type
_entity_poly.pdbx_seq_one_letter_code
_entity_poly.pdbx_strand_id
1 'polypeptide(L)'
;MASTGEFDQNDKKYFYLNIVHIKLAARCIVALQCLLLVVNLIFSMTRTSTIMLYSWVTATYAIGIYGSLAFGVTKEKRHFIIPYLLFQGSAICLTILIFFVFTIGVTLSPNMHTTLAYDFGGVDLKQSVDDLNKDLHTFTAVAIVTIIIAFIYQLFSFHVIYEFHRFLKNRESNFDFPATSEMDMSIA
;
A
#
# COMPACT_ATOMS: atom_id res chain seq x y z
N MET A 1 -20.71 23.48 28.29
CA MET A 1 -19.29 23.18 28.57
C MET A 1 -19.04 21.76 28.09
N ALA A 2 -18.37 21.60 26.95
CA ALA A 2 -18.03 20.28 26.43
C ALA A 2 -17.02 19.64 27.38
N SER A 3 -17.30 18.42 27.87
CA SER A 3 -16.30 17.63 28.55
C SER A 3 -15.12 17.47 27.58
N THR A 4 -13.92 17.75 28.06
CA THR A 4 -12.68 17.34 27.40
C THR A 4 -12.74 15.82 27.25
N GLY A 5 -13.13 15.39 26.05
CA GLY A 5 -14.00 14.22 25.86
C GLY A 5 -13.32 12.87 26.03
N GLU A 6 -14.01 11.98 26.76
CA GLU A 6 -13.74 10.55 26.80
C GLU A 6 -13.67 9.96 25.38
N PHE A 7 -12.86 8.91 25.20
CA PHE A 7 -12.78 8.21 23.93
C PHE A 7 -14.12 7.54 23.61
N ASP A 8 -14.80 8.00 22.57
CA ASP A 8 -15.95 7.31 21.99
C ASP A 8 -15.55 6.61 20.68
N GLN A 9 -15.64 5.28 20.67
CA GLN A 9 -15.34 4.47 19.49
C GLN A 9 -16.32 4.74 18.33
N ASN A 10 -17.52 5.24 18.61
CA ASN A 10 -18.57 5.49 17.62
C ASN A 10 -18.57 6.94 17.09
N ASP A 11 -17.57 7.75 17.45
CA ASP A 11 -17.43 9.10 16.93
C ASP A 11 -17.32 9.08 15.39
N LYS A 12 -18.05 9.98 14.72
CA LYS A 12 -18.15 10.07 13.25
C LYS A 12 -16.77 10.20 12.59
N LYS A 13 -15.79 10.78 13.28
CA LYS A 13 -14.42 10.90 12.79
C LYS A 13 -13.71 9.55 12.56
N TYR A 14 -14.23 8.45 13.11
CA TYR A 14 -13.69 7.10 12.92
C TYR A 14 -14.43 6.29 11.85
N PHE A 15 -15.37 6.92 11.14
CA PHE A 15 -16.02 6.35 9.98
C PHE A 15 -15.41 6.93 8.71
N TYR A 16 -14.79 6.06 7.91
CA TYR A 16 -14.32 6.39 6.58
C TYR A 16 -15.52 6.69 5.67
N LEU A 17 -15.51 7.88 5.06
CA LEU A 17 -16.62 8.42 4.26
C LEU A 17 -17.99 8.42 4.99
N ASN A 18 -18.01 8.45 6.33
CA ASN A 18 -19.21 8.31 7.16
C ASN A 18 -20.00 6.99 6.98
N ILE A 19 -19.44 5.98 6.30
CA ILE A 19 -20.14 4.72 5.99
C ILE A 19 -19.46 3.53 6.64
N VAL A 20 -18.12 3.46 6.58
CA VAL A 20 -17.37 2.26 7.02
C VAL A 20 -16.48 2.60 8.21
N HIS A 21 -16.64 1.88 9.32
CA HIS A 21 -15.77 2.05 10.47
C HIS A 21 -14.31 1.74 10.11
N ILE A 22 -13.35 2.56 10.60
CA ILE A 22 -11.94 2.51 10.20
C ILE A 22 -11.28 1.13 10.43
N LYS A 23 -11.70 0.42 11.49
CA LYS A 23 -11.32 -0.98 11.75
C LYS A 23 -11.64 -1.93 10.58
N LEU A 24 -12.84 -1.82 10.01
CA LEU A 24 -13.25 -2.67 8.90
C LEU A 24 -12.50 -2.28 7.63
N ALA A 25 -12.38 -0.97 7.36
CA ALA A 25 -11.60 -0.47 6.23
C ALA A 25 -10.14 -0.96 6.28
N ALA A 26 -9.47 -0.90 7.44
CA ALA A 26 -8.10 -1.39 7.60
C ALA A 26 -7.98 -2.91 7.36
N ARG A 27 -8.97 -3.71 7.77
CA ARG A 27 -8.99 -5.15 7.47
C ARG A 27 -9.17 -5.43 5.98
N CYS A 28 -9.99 -4.64 5.29
CA CYS A 28 -10.13 -4.73 3.83
C CYS A 28 -8.82 -4.41 3.12
N ILE A 29 -8.07 -3.38 3.57
CA ILE A 29 -6.74 -3.08 3.03
C ILE A 29 -5.80 -4.27 3.20
N VAL A 30 -5.74 -4.87 4.39
CA VAL A 30 -4.90 -6.07 4.63
C VAL A 30 -5.25 -7.20 3.68
N ALA A 31 -6.54 -7.54 3.56
CA ALA A 31 -7.00 -8.60 2.67
C ALA A 31 -6.64 -8.30 1.20
N LEU A 32 -6.80 -7.06 0.77
CA LEU A 32 -6.48 -6.63 -0.58
C LEU A 32 -4.97 -6.67 -0.87
N GLN A 33 -4.12 -6.27 0.08
CA GLN A 33 -2.66 -6.38 -0.06
C GLN A 33 -2.21 -7.84 -0.20
N CYS A 34 -2.79 -8.74 0.59
CA CYS A 34 -2.53 -10.18 0.48
C CYS A 34 -2.99 -10.73 -0.88
N LEU A 35 -4.17 -10.33 -1.36
CA LEU A 35 -4.69 -10.74 -2.66
C LEU A 35 -3.77 -10.26 -3.80
N LEU A 36 -3.38 -8.99 -3.79
CA LEU A 36 -2.48 -8.42 -4.79
C LEU A 36 -1.12 -9.11 -4.81
N LEU A 37 -0.59 -9.49 -3.64
CA LEU A 37 0.65 -10.26 -3.55
C LEU A 37 0.52 -11.63 -4.23
N VAL A 38 -0.57 -12.35 -3.97
CA VAL A 38 -0.83 -13.66 -4.59
C VAL A 38 -1.00 -13.53 -6.10
N VAL A 39 -1.77 -12.53 -6.56
CA VAL A 39 -1.96 -12.26 -7.99
C VAL A 39 -0.62 -11.93 -8.65
N ASN A 40 0.22 -11.10 -8.03
CA ASN A 40 1.55 -10.76 -8.56
C ASN A 40 2.45 -12.00 -8.66
N LEU A 41 2.42 -12.89 -7.67
CA LEU A 41 3.19 -14.14 -7.71
C LEU A 41 2.76 -15.02 -8.88
N ILE A 42 1.45 -15.24 -9.07
CA ILE A 42 0.93 -16.04 -10.17
C ILE A 42 1.28 -15.40 -11.51
N PHE A 43 1.08 -14.09 -11.65
CA PHE A 43 1.43 -13.34 -12.86
C PHE A 43 2.92 -13.43 -13.19
N SER A 44 3.78 -13.34 -12.18
CA SER A 44 5.24 -13.38 -12.39
C SER A 44 5.71 -14.72 -12.97
N MET A 45 5.01 -15.82 -12.68
CA MET A 45 5.33 -17.16 -13.20
C MET A 45 5.03 -17.31 -14.69
N THR A 46 4.22 -16.44 -15.27
CA THR A 46 3.87 -16.48 -16.71
C THR A 46 4.73 -15.54 -17.56
N ARG A 47 5.75 -14.90 -16.96
CA ARG A 47 6.62 -13.92 -17.63
C ARG A 47 8.03 -14.49 -17.81
N THR A 48 9.06 -13.68 -17.63
CA THR A 48 10.45 -14.12 -17.72
C THR A 48 10.96 -14.67 -16.39
N SER A 49 11.96 -15.56 -16.43
CA SER A 49 12.61 -16.09 -15.22
C SER A 49 13.17 -14.99 -14.32
N THR A 50 13.65 -13.90 -14.93
CA THR A 50 14.10 -12.69 -14.23
C THR A 50 12.97 -12.04 -13.43
N ILE A 51 11.81 -11.77 -14.06
CA ILE A 51 10.64 -11.19 -13.37
C ILE A 51 10.13 -12.12 -12.26
N MET A 52 10.11 -13.43 -12.51
CA MET A 52 9.72 -14.42 -11.52
C MET A 52 10.63 -14.33 -10.28
N LEU A 53 11.96 -14.35 -10.45
CA LEU A 53 12.91 -14.28 -9.35
C LEU A 53 12.79 -12.96 -8.57
N TYR A 54 12.72 -11.82 -9.26
CA TYR A 54 12.52 -10.52 -8.59
C TYR A 54 11.20 -10.48 -7.81
N SER A 55 10.13 -11.03 -8.38
CA SER A 55 8.81 -11.08 -7.73
C SER A 55 8.81 -11.96 -6.48
N TRP A 56 9.53 -13.08 -6.49
CA TRP A 56 9.60 -13.98 -5.33
C TRP A 56 10.45 -13.40 -4.20
N VAL A 57 11.59 -12.79 -4.54
CA VAL A 57 12.44 -12.11 -3.56
C VAL A 57 11.66 -10.95 -2.91
N THR A 58 11.04 -10.10 -3.72
CA THR A 58 10.22 -8.98 -3.21
C THR A 58 9.02 -9.45 -2.40
N ALA A 59 8.39 -10.58 -2.77
CA ALA A 59 7.31 -11.18 -1.99
C ALA A 59 7.75 -11.58 -0.58
N THR A 60 8.99 -12.06 -0.40
CA THR A 60 9.52 -12.44 0.91
C THR A 60 9.55 -11.22 1.85
N TYR A 61 9.99 -10.06 1.36
CA TYR A 61 9.95 -8.81 2.12
C TYR A 61 8.51 -8.32 2.35
N ALA A 62 7.66 -8.43 1.33
CA ALA A 62 6.25 -8.03 1.43
C ALA A 62 5.49 -8.83 2.50
N ILE A 63 5.77 -10.14 2.65
CA ILE A 63 5.17 -10.97 3.70
C ILE A 63 5.49 -10.42 5.10
N GLY A 64 6.73 -9.95 5.34
CA GLY A 64 7.10 -9.35 6.62
C GLY A 64 6.33 -8.05 6.90
N ILE A 65 6.24 -7.17 5.91
CA ILE A 65 5.57 -5.86 6.04
C ILE A 65 4.05 -6.05 6.18
N TYR A 66 3.44 -6.84 5.29
CA TYR A 66 2.00 -7.10 5.31
C TYR A 66 1.59 -7.97 6.48
N GLY A 67 2.44 -8.90 6.92
CA GLY A 67 2.24 -9.69 8.14
C GLY A 67 2.26 -8.81 9.39
N SER A 68 3.21 -7.87 9.47
CA SER A 68 3.24 -6.86 10.54
C SER A 68 1.95 -6.03 10.54
N LEU A 69 1.52 -5.55 9.37
CA LEU A 69 0.26 -4.81 9.24
C LEU A 69 -0.95 -5.67 9.68
N ALA A 70 -1.05 -6.90 9.19
CA ALA A 70 -2.13 -7.82 9.51
C ALA A 70 -2.21 -8.07 11.03
N PHE A 71 -1.07 -8.28 11.68
CA PHE A 71 -1.01 -8.40 13.14
C PHE A 71 -1.43 -7.10 13.84
N GLY A 72 -0.92 -5.95 13.39
CA GLY A 72 -1.25 -4.64 13.93
C GLY A 72 -2.73 -4.29 13.82
N VAL A 73 -3.38 -4.66 12.72
CA VAL A 73 -4.81 -4.44 12.48
C VAL A 73 -5.69 -5.41 13.25
N THR A 74 -5.33 -6.70 13.29
CA THR A 74 -6.13 -7.73 13.98
C THR A 74 -6.03 -7.65 15.50
N LYS A 75 -4.84 -7.37 16.03
CA LYS A 75 -4.59 -7.20 17.47
C LYS A 75 -4.71 -5.74 17.93
N GLU A 76 -5.00 -4.83 17.00
CA GLU A 76 -5.15 -3.39 17.27
C GLU A 76 -3.93 -2.81 18.01
N LYS A 77 -2.73 -3.16 17.54
CA LYS A 77 -1.44 -2.75 18.12
C LYS A 77 -0.75 -1.73 17.22
N ARG A 78 -0.63 -0.49 17.71
CA ARG A 78 -0.13 0.66 16.96
C ARG A 78 1.28 0.46 16.39
N HIS A 79 2.19 -0.09 17.18
CA HIS A 79 3.61 -0.24 16.82
C HIS A 79 3.85 -1.12 15.58
N PHE A 80 3.01 -2.14 15.38
CA PHE A 80 3.12 -3.06 14.24
C PHE A 80 2.62 -2.47 12.91
N ILE A 81 1.96 -1.31 12.95
CA ILE A 81 1.48 -0.59 11.75
C ILE A 81 2.56 0.30 11.15
N ILE A 82 3.51 0.77 11.97
CA ILE A 82 4.53 1.75 11.57
C ILE A 82 5.39 1.26 10.40
N PRO A 83 5.90 0.01 10.38
CA PRO A 83 6.71 -0.47 9.26
C PRO A 83 5.98 -0.37 7.91
N TYR A 84 4.67 -0.68 7.90
CA TYR A 84 3.85 -0.55 6.71
C TYR A 84 3.69 0.91 6.28
N LEU A 85 3.44 1.84 7.20
CA LEU A 85 3.30 3.27 6.86
C LEU A 85 4.60 3.85 6.28
N LEU A 86 5.76 3.46 6.81
CA LEU A 86 7.06 3.87 6.28
C LEU A 86 7.28 3.31 4.87
N PHE A 87 7.01 2.02 4.68
CA PHE A 87 7.06 1.38 3.37
C PHE A 87 6.12 2.03 2.36
N GLN A 88 4.89 2.33 2.78
CA GLN A 88 3.87 2.90 1.91
C GLN A 88 4.24 4.33 1.49
N GLY A 89 4.80 5.13 2.40
CA GLY A 89 5.31 6.46 2.09
C GLY A 89 6.46 6.43 1.08
N SER A 90 7.41 5.51 1.24
CA SER A 90 8.51 5.35 0.28
C SER A 90 8.02 4.79 -1.07
N ALA A 91 7.05 3.87 -1.07
CA ALA A 91 6.43 3.32 -2.28
C ALA A 91 5.70 4.38 -3.12
N ILE A 92 5.04 5.36 -2.48
CA ILE A 92 4.42 6.50 -3.17
C ILE A 92 5.49 7.31 -3.92
N CYS A 93 6.59 7.67 -3.26
CA CYS A 93 7.70 8.39 -3.89
C CYS A 93 8.32 7.61 -5.06
N LEU A 94 8.53 6.29 -4.87
CA LEU A 94 9.06 5.42 -5.92
C LEU A 94 8.10 5.29 -7.10
N THR A 95 6.79 5.26 -6.87
CA THR A 95 5.79 5.16 -7.96
C THR A 95 5.78 6.41 -8.83
N ILE A 96 5.94 7.59 -8.21
CA ILE A 96 6.13 8.85 -8.95
C ILE A 96 7.40 8.78 -9.81
N LEU A 97 8.51 8.30 -9.24
CA LEU A 97 9.76 8.14 -9.98
C LEU A 97 9.62 7.14 -11.13
N ILE A 98 8.98 5.99 -10.91
CA ILE A 98 8.69 4.97 -11.93
C ILE A 98 7.89 5.58 -13.08
N PHE A 99 6.87 6.39 -12.79
CA PHE A 99 6.09 7.06 -13.82
C PHE A 99 6.95 7.94 -14.73
N PHE A 100 7.84 8.76 -14.15
CA PHE A 100 8.74 9.62 -14.92
C PHE A 100 9.76 8.81 -15.72
N VAL A 101 10.42 7.84 -15.08
CA VAL A 101 11.42 6.97 -15.73
C VAL A 101 10.79 6.19 -16.87
N PHE A 102 9.57 5.67 -16.69
CA PHE A 102 8.83 4.97 -17.73
C PHE A 102 8.50 5.91 -18.90
N THR A 103 7.95 7.10 -18.62
CA THR A 103 7.54 8.05 -19.66
C THR A 103 8.75 8.53 -20.48
N ILE A 104 9.83 8.92 -19.81
CA ILE A 104 11.08 9.34 -20.47
C ILE A 104 11.69 8.16 -21.22
N GLY A 105 11.74 6.99 -20.60
CA GLY A 105 12.32 5.77 -21.17
C GLY A 105 11.63 5.32 -22.45
N VAL A 106 10.31 5.26 -22.46
CA VAL A 106 9.51 4.90 -23.64
C VAL A 106 9.63 5.97 -24.73
N THR A 107 9.76 7.24 -24.38
CA THR A 107 9.87 8.34 -25.35
C THR A 107 11.26 8.41 -26.01
N LEU A 108 12.33 8.18 -25.23
CA LEU A 108 13.71 8.43 -25.67
C LEU A 108 14.48 7.15 -26.03
N SER A 109 14.04 5.97 -25.58
CA SER A 109 14.76 4.71 -25.77
C SER A 109 13.86 3.63 -26.37
N PRO A 110 13.96 3.38 -27.69
CA PRO A 110 13.24 2.30 -28.37
C PRO A 110 13.56 0.92 -27.78
N ASN A 111 14.80 0.73 -27.34
CA ASN A 111 15.23 -0.52 -26.71
C ASN A 111 14.55 -0.73 -25.36
N MET A 112 14.42 0.33 -24.54
CA MET A 112 13.72 0.23 -23.25
C MET A 112 12.23 -0.05 -23.46
N HIS A 113 11.59 0.60 -24.44
CA HIS A 113 10.17 0.39 -24.74
C HIS A 113 9.88 -1.07 -25.15
N THR A 114 10.63 -1.58 -26.13
CA THR A 114 10.47 -2.95 -26.64
C THR A 114 10.80 -4.01 -25.59
N THR A 115 11.86 -3.80 -24.80
CA THR A 115 12.25 -4.72 -23.71
C THR A 115 11.17 -4.77 -22.63
N LEU A 116 10.65 -3.62 -22.19
CA LEU A 116 9.58 -3.58 -21.18
C LEU A 116 8.28 -4.23 -21.70
N ALA A 117 7.94 -3.98 -22.97
CA ALA A 117 6.76 -4.58 -23.59
C ALA A 117 6.87 -6.10 -23.71
N TYR A 118 8.06 -6.62 -24.02
CA TYR A 118 8.33 -8.05 -24.03
C TYR A 118 8.28 -8.63 -22.61
N ASP A 119 9.04 -8.06 -21.67
CA ASP A 119 9.20 -8.60 -20.32
C ASP A 119 7.90 -8.54 -19.51
N PHE A 120 7.23 -7.38 -19.48
CA PHE A 120 6.01 -7.17 -18.67
C PHE A 120 4.72 -7.39 -19.47
N GLY A 121 4.69 -6.98 -20.73
CA GLY A 121 3.53 -7.11 -21.60
C GLY A 121 3.41 -8.50 -22.24
N GLY A 122 4.53 -9.19 -22.47
CA GLY A 122 4.57 -10.41 -23.28
C GLY A 122 4.33 -10.15 -24.77
N VAL A 123 4.67 -8.95 -25.25
CA VAL A 123 4.53 -8.58 -26.68
C VAL A 123 5.52 -9.41 -27.51
N ASP A 124 5.02 -10.03 -28.59
CA ASP A 124 5.89 -10.73 -29.53
C ASP A 124 6.66 -9.72 -30.39
N LEU A 125 7.99 -9.77 -30.33
CA LEU A 125 8.85 -8.87 -31.09
C LEU A 125 9.10 -9.34 -32.53
N LYS A 126 8.65 -10.54 -32.91
CA LYS A 126 8.87 -11.13 -34.25
C LYS A 126 7.73 -10.86 -35.24
N GLN A 127 6.70 -10.15 -34.81
CA GLN A 127 5.54 -9.83 -35.64
C GLN A 127 5.84 -8.73 -36.69
N SER A 128 4.85 -8.46 -37.56
CA SER A 128 4.95 -7.39 -38.55
C SER A 128 5.14 -6.03 -37.89
N VAL A 129 5.76 -5.06 -38.59
CA VAL A 129 6.02 -3.72 -38.02
C VAL A 129 4.72 -3.01 -37.62
N ASP A 130 3.65 -3.18 -38.40
CA ASP A 130 2.35 -2.55 -38.12
C ASP A 130 1.69 -3.16 -36.87
N ASP A 131 1.71 -4.49 -36.74
CA ASP A 131 1.17 -5.18 -35.56
C ASP A 131 2.01 -4.89 -34.31
N LEU A 132 3.34 -4.86 -34.45
CA LEU A 132 4.25 -4.53 -33.35
C LEU A 132 3.99 -3.12 -32.82
N ASN A 133 3.86 -2.12 -33.70
CA ASN A 133 3.57 -0.75 -33.28
C ASN A 133 2.24 -0.66 -32.53
N LYS A 134 1.21 -1.36 -33.01
CA LYS A 134 -0.09 -1.40 -32.34
C LYS A 134 0.00 -2.00 -30.93
N ASP A 135 0.72 -3.11 -30.77
CA ASP A 135 0.92 -3.76 -29.49
C ASP A 135 1.74 -2.89 -28.52
N LEU A 136 2.79 -2.24 -29.02
CA LEU A 136 3.61 -1.30 -28.25
C LEU A 136 2.80 -0.09 -27.75
N HIS A 137 1.91 0.46 -28.58
CA HIS A 137 1.00 1.53 -28.17
C HIS A 137 0.01 1.06 -27.10
N THR A 138 -0.56 -0.14 -27.29
CA THR A 138 -1.49 -0.75 -26.33
C THR A 138 -0.79 -0.99 -24.99
N PHE A 139 0.42 -1.55 -25.01
CA PHE A 139 1.25 -1.75 -23.83
C PHE A 139 1.50 -0.43 -23.08
N THR A 140 1.91 0.62 -23.78
CA THR A 140 2.17 1.93 -23.16
C THR A 140 0.92 2.51 -22.49
N ALA A 141 -0.23 2.45 -23.18
CA ALA A 141 -1.50 2.95 -22.62
C ALA A 141 -1.90 2.17 -21.37
N VAL A 142 -1.85 0.83 -21.41
CA VAL A 142 -2.18 -0.03 -20.27
C VAL A 142 -1.21 0.19 -19.12
N ALA A 143 0.09 0.35 -19.39
CA ALA A 143 1.10 0.61 -18.37
C ALA A 143 0.85 1.93 -17.64
N ILE A 144 0.56 3.03 -18.36
CA ILE A 144 0.25 4.34 -17.77
C ILE A 144 -1.00 4.24 -16.88
N VAL A 145 -2.08 3.64 -17.39
CA VAL A 145 -3.32 3.45 -16.63
C VAL A 145 -3.07 2.62 -15.37
N THR A 146 -2.27 1.55 -15.48
CA THR A 146 -1.91 0.70 -14.35
C THR A 146 -1.11 1.46 -13.30
N ILE A 147 -0.14 2.28 -13.70
CA ILE A 147 0.66 3.10 -12.77
C ILE A 147 -0.24 4.11 -12.04
N ILE A 148 -1.18 4.75 -12.74
CA ILE A 148 -2.13 5.70 -12.14
C ILE A 148 -3.04 5.00 -11.12
N ILE A 149 -3.61 3.85 -11.48
CA ILE A 149 -4.45 3.05 -10.58
C ILE A 149 -3.64 2.63 -9.35
N ALA A 150 -2.41 2.17 -9.53
CA ALA A 150 -1.52 1.79 -8.44
C ALA A 150 -1.22 2.98 -7.52
N PHE A 151 -0.97 4.17 -8.07
CA PHE A 151 -0.73 5.39 -7.30
C PHE A 151 -1.95 5.80 -6.46
N ILE A 152 -3.15 5.80 -7.06
CA ILE A 152 -4.40 6.10 -6.35
C ILE A 152 -4.62 5.09 -5.22
N TYR A 153 -4.44 3.81 -5.51
CA TYR A 153 -4.53 2.74 -4.52
C TYR A 153 -3.54 2.92 -3.36
N GLN A 154 -2.31 3.35 -3.68
CA GLN A 154 -1.30 3.58 -2.66
C GLN A 154 -1.66 4.73 -1.73
N LEU A 155 -2.15 5.85 -2.26
CA LEU A 155 -2.63 6.99 -1.48
C LEU A 155 -3.82 6.60 -0.60
N PHE A 156 -4.79 5.87 -1.18
CA PHE A 156 -5.94 5.35 -0.46
C PHE A 156 -5.52 4.46 0.71
N SER A 157 -4.66 3.48 0.46
CA SER A 157 -4.17 2.55 1.48
C SER A 157 -3.39 3.28 2.57
N PHE A 158 -2.51 4.22 2.21
CA PHE A 158 -1.77 5.04 3.16
C PHE A 158 -2.71 5.80 4.10
N HIS A 159 -3.69 6.49 3.52
CA HIS A 159 -4.63 7.30 4.28
C HIS A 159 -5.49 6.45 5.23
N VAL A 160 -6.06 5.34 4.76
CA VAL A 160 -6.87 4.44 5.60
C VAL A 160 -6.06 3.88 6.77
N ILE A 161 -4.83 3.40 6.51
CA ILE A 161 -4.00 2.82 7.57
C ILE A 161 -3.46 3.91 8.52
N TYR A 162 -3.21 5.12 8.02
CA TYR A 162 -2.81 6.26 8.85
C TYR A 162 -3.94 6.69 9.80
N GLU A 163 -5.18 6.79 9.32
CA GLU A 163 -6.34 7.08 10.16
C GLU A 163 -6.59 5.96 11.18
N PHE A 164 -6.37 4.69 10.79
CA PHE A 164 -6.41 3.58 11.74
C PHE A 164 -5.32 3.69 12.82
N HIS A 165 -4.10 4.09 12.45
CA HIS A 165 -3.03 4.35 13.41
C HIS A 165 -3.39 5.48 14.38
N ARG A 166 -3.99 6.57 13.88
CA ARG A 166 -4.47 7.69 14.69
C ARG A 166 -5.61 7.28 15.63
N PHE A 167 -6.54 6.46 15.15
CA PHE A 167 -7.59 5.85 15.98
C PHE A 167 -6.99 5.10 17.17
N LEU A 168 -5.99 4.25 16.95
CA LEU A 168 -5.31 3.51 18.02
C LEU A 168 -4.58 4.45 18.99
N LYS A 169 -3.89 5.48 18.46
CA LYS A 169 -3.21 6.47 19.29
C LYS A 169 -4.17 7.19 20.23
N ASN A 170 -5.32 7.67 19.72
CA ASN A 170 -6.33 8.37 20.51
C ASN A 170 -6.96 7.46 21.56
N ARG A 171 -7.15 6.18 21.24
CA ARG A 171 -7.61 5.20 22.21
C ARG A 171 -6.58 5.04 23.34
N GLU A 172 -5.32 4.79 22.99
CA GLU A 172 -4.24 4.59 23.96
C GLU A 172 -4.06 5.80 24.89
N SER A 173 -4.09 7.03 24.36
CA SER A 173 -3.91 8.26 25.17
C SER A 173 -5.06 8.55 26.14
N ASN A 174 -6.25 8.03 25.89
CA ASN A 174 -7.42 8.24 26.75
C ASN A 174 -7.56 7.14 27.83
N PHE A 175 -6.75 6.09 27.75
CA PHE A 175 -6.66 5.02 28.75
C PHE A 175 -5.40 5.14 29.64
N ASP A 176 -4.59 6.19 29.47
CA ASP A 176 -3.57 6.55 30.45
C ASP A 176 -4.31 6.95 31.74
N PHE A 177 -4.47 5.99 32.64
CA PHE A 177 -4.81 6.28 34.03
C PHE A 177 -3.80 7.33 34.51
N PRO A 178 -4.22 8.40 35.20
CA PRO A 178 -3.27 9.27 35.85
C PRO A 178 -2.45 8.39 36.79
N ALA A 179 -1.19 8.15 36.40
CA ALA A 179 -0.24 7.48 37.27
C ALA A 179 -0.04 8.43 38.46
N THR A 180 -0.77 8.13 39.54
CA THR A 180 -0.50 8.59 40.90
C THR A 180 -0.30 10.10 41.05
N SER A 181 -1.36 10.90 40.89
CA SER A 181 -1.47 12.17 41.65
C SER A 181 -2.09 11.95 43.04
N GLU A 182 -2.42 10.70 43.40
CA GLU A 182 -2.96 10.30 44.70
C GLU A 182 -2.09 9.23 45.38
N MET A 183 -0.76 9.29 45.21
CA MET A 183 0.10 8.87 46.32
C MET A 183 0.16 10.05 47.28
N ASP A 184 -0.94 10.21 48.03
CA ASP A 184 -0.96 10.95 49.28
C ASP A 184 0.07 10.27 50.20
N MET A 185 1.33 10.72 50.14
CA MET A 185 2.31 10.47 51.20
C MET A 185 2.06 11.38 52.42
N SER A 186 0.79 11.66 52.72
CA SER A 186 0.37 12.35 53.95
C SER A 186 -0.54 11.46 54.80
N ILE A 187 -0.13 10.21 55.01
CA ILE A 187 -0.67 9.42 56.12
C ILE A 187 0.46 9.14 57.12
N ALA A 188 0.34 9.88 58.23
CA ALA A 188 0.88 9.68 59.57
C ALA A 188 2.40 9.85 59.80
#